data_AF-A0A9K3IT52-F1
#
_entry.id   AF-A0A9K3IT52-F1
#
_cell.length_a   1.000
_cell.length_b   1.000
_cell.length_c   1.000
_cell.angle_alpha   90.00
_cell.angle_beta   90.00
_cell.angle_gamma   90.00
#
_symmetry.space_group_name_H-M   'P 1'
#
loop_
_entity.id
_entity.type
_entity.pdbx_description
1 polymer ?
#
loop_
_entity_poly.entity_id
_entity_poly.type
_entity_poly.pdbx_seq_one_letter_code
_entity_poly.pdbx_strand_id
1 'polypeptide(L)'
;MNHSPDAWDNMLLKDIIVKVANVELYYKVVHFYLQEHPDLINDVLNVLALCVDHTRVVDIMRKAGQLPLAKPYIVAVQSNNVFAVNEALNEIYVEDEDYDRLHESIDVHANFDQIGLAQKIEKHELLEMRRVATYIYKRVDRWKQSIALSKKGRV
;
A
#
# COMPACT_ATOMS: atom_id res chain seq x y z
N MET A 1 14.24 3.31 -23.35
CA MET A 1 15.35 4.17 -22.85
C MET A 1 16.60 3.36 -23.13
N ASN A 2 17.39 3.74 -24.14
CA ASN A 2 18.43 2.85 -24.71
C ASN A 2 19.86 3.23 -24.30
N HIS A 3 20.04 4.07 -23.27
CA HIS A 3 21.34 4.62 -22.85
C HIS A 3 21.47 4.77 -21.32
N SER A 4 20.98 3.80 -20.53
CA SER A 4 21.00 3.85 -19.06
C SER A 4 22.40 4.12 -18.46
N PRO A 5 23.49 3.48 -18.91
CA PRO A 5 24.79 3.62 -18.23
C PRO A 5 25.49 4.97 -18.45
N ASP A 6 25.26 5.64 -19.58
CA ASP A 6 26.11 6.74 -20.04
C ASP A 6 25.54 8.14 -19.75
N ALA A 7 24.25 8.24 -19.42
CA ALA A 7 23.55 9.52 -19.27
C ALA A 7 22.58 9.58 -18.08
N TRP A 8 22.46 8.51 -17.28
CA TRP A 8 21.57 8.51 -16.14
C TRP A 8 22.22 9.18 -14.93
N ASP A 9 21.51 10.17 -14.38
CA ASP A 9 21.78 10.79 -13.08
C ASP A 9 20.45 10.92 -12.33
N ASN A 10 20.39 10.34 -11.13
CA ASN A 10 19.16 10.29 -10.33
C ASN A 10 18.64 11.69 -9.95
N MET A 11 19.54 12.62 -9.62
CA MET A 11 19.17 13.96 -9.19
C MET A 11 18.62 14.76 -10.37
N LEU A 12 19.33 14.72 -11.49
CA LEU A 12 18.90 15.38 -12.73
C LEU A 12 17.55 14.87 -13.21
N LEU A 13 17.33 13.56 -13.18
CA LEU A 13 16.06 12.99 -13.61
C LEU A 13 14.91 13.44 -12.70
N LYS A 14 15.09 13.48 -11.37
CA LYS A 14 14.08 13.97 -10.42
C LYS A 14 13.72 15.45 -10.69
N ASP A 15 14.70 16.28 -11.03
CA ASP A 15 14.49 17.70 -11.33
C ASP A 15 13.78 17.97 -12.67
N ILE A 16 13.97 17.07 -13.65
CA ILE A 16 13.39 17.19 -14.98
C ILE A 16 11.99 16.59 -15.00
N ILE A 17 11.79 15.41 -14.40
CA ILE A 17 10.56 14.64 -14.59
C ILE A 17 9.33 15.41 -14.13
N VAL A 18 9.40 16.16 -13.03
CA VAL A 18 8.28 16.98 -12.52
C VAL A 18 7.85 18.11 -13.46
N LYS A 19 8.68 18.49 -14.44
CA LYS A 19 8.41 19.56 -15.41
C LYS A 19 7.74 19.04 -16.69
N VAL A 20 7.60 17.72 -16.81
CA VAL A 20 7.12 17.07 -18.03
C VAL A 20 5.60 16.98 -18.02
N ALA A 21 4.93 17.57 -19.00
CA ALA A 21 3.45 17.53 -19.06
C ALA A 21 2.88 16.13 -19.38
N ASN A 22 3.66 15.25 -20.00
CA ASN A 22 3.21 13.92 -20.39
C ASN A 22 3.29 12.93 -19.22
N VAL A 23 2.15 12.68 -18.60
CA VAL A 23 1.97 11.77 -17.45
C VAL A 23 2.45 10.33 -17.74
N GLU A 24 2.36 9.86 -18.99
CA GLU A 24 2.85 8.52 -19.34
C GLU A 24 4.37 8.36 -19.14
N LEU A 25 5.13 9.46 -19.19
CA LEU A 25 6.56 9.42 -18.90
C LEU A 25 6.83 9.12 -17.42
N TYR A 26 5.94 9.49 -16.50
CA TYR A 26 6.08 9.16 -15.07
C TYR A 26 6.08 7.66 -14.86
N TYR A 27 5.12 6.94 -15.45
CA TYR A 27 5.04 5.49 -15.30
C TYR A 27 6.18 4.76 -16.01
N LYS A 28 6.68 5.30 -17.14
CA LYS A 28 7.89 4.78 -17.77
C LYS A 28 9.12 4.93 -16.86
N VAL A 29 9.23 6.05 -16.16
CA VAL A 29 10.29 6.27 -15.16
C VAL A 29 10.11 5.29 -13.98
N VAL A 30 8.90 5.11 -13.45
CA VAL A 30 8.64 4.11 -12.39
C VAL A 30 9.09 2.71 -12.82
N HIS A 31 8.72 2.29 -14.04
CA HIS A 31 9.18 1.01 -14.57
C HIS A 31 10.70 0.93 -14.72
N PHE A 32 11.34 2.00 -15.19
CA PHE A 32 12.79 2.07 -15.33
C PHE A 32 13.51 1.92 -13.98
N TYR A 33 13.07 2.64 -12.93
CA TYR A 33 13.66 2.48 -11.59
C TYR A 33 13.41 1.09 -11.01
N LEU A 34 12.23 0.54 -11.21
CA LEU A 34 11.92 -0.79 -10.69
C LEU A 34 12.80 -1.89 -11.32
N GLN A 35 13.27 -1.68 -12.55
CA GLN A 35 14.12 -2.62 -13.28
C GLN A 35 15.62 -2.40 -13.02
N GLU A 36 16.07 -1.15 -13.01
CA GLU A 36 17.50 -0.83 -13.00
C GLU A 36 18.00 -0.32 -11.63
N HIS A 37 17.15 0.34 -10.85
CA HIS A 37 17.51 1.03 -9.60
C HIS A 37 16.42 0.89 -8.51
N PRO A 38 16.04 -0.34 -8.11
CA PRO A 38 14.93 -0.57 -7.19
C PRO A 38 15.15 0.06 -5.82
N ASP A 39 16.39 0.22 -5.38
CA ASP A 39 16.79 0.90 -4.15
C ASP A 39 16.40 2.39 -4.12
N LEU A 40 16.27 3.02 -5.29
CA LEU A 40 15.95 4.45 -5.43
C LEU A 40 14.48 4.70 -5.79
N ILE A 41 13.64 3.67 -5.86
CA ILE A 41 12.26 3.83 -6.33
C ILE A 41 11.43 4.78 -5.44
N ASN A 42 11.62 4.72 -4.12
CA ASN A 42 10.86 5.57 -3.19
C ASN A 42 11.23 7.06 -3.35
N ASP A 43 12.49 7.39 -3.66
CA ASP A 43 12.90 8.77 -3.94
C ASP A 43 12.12 9.36 -5.11
N VAL A 44 11.98 8.59 -6.19
CA VAL A 44 11.28 9.02 -7.39
C VAL A 44 9.78 9.08 -7.16
N LEU A 45 9.20 8.07 -6.51
CA LEU A 45 7.79 8.04 -6.19
C LEU A 45 7.38 9.22 -5.29
N ASN A 46 8.22 9.61 -4.34
CA ASN A 46 7.99 10.78 -3.50
C ASN A 46 7.95 12.08 -4.31
N VAL A 47 8.86 12.26 -5.26
CA VAL A 47 8.88 13.42 -6.15
C VAL A 47 7.66 13.45 -7.07
N LEU A 48 7.19 12.28 -7.49
CA LEU A 48 6.04 12.14 -8.38
C LEU A 48 4.68 12.13 -7.66
N ALA A 49 4.66 12.11 -6.33
CA ALA A 49 3.46 11.84 -5.54
C ALA A 49 2.27 12.75 -5.87
N LEU A 50 2.51 14.04 -6.15
CA LEU A 50 1.43 15.00 -6.47
C LEU A 50 0.92 14.89 -7.92
N CYS A 51 1.58 14.11 -8.77
CA CYS A 51 1.36 14.11 -10.21
C CYS A 51 0.93 12.74 -10.76
N VAL A 52 1.02 11.67 -9.97
CA VAL A 52 0.70 10.30 -10.41
C VAL A 52 -0.64 9.83 -9.85
N ASP A 53 -1.34 9.01 -10.61
CA ASP A 53 -2.40 8.16 -10.07
C ASP A 53 -1.78 7.08 -9.16
N HIS A 54 -2.06 7.19 -7.86
CA HIS A 54 -1.58 6.25 -6.84
C HIS A 54 -2.06 4.82 -7.07
N THR A 55 -3.27 4.61 -7.61
CA THR A 55 -3.82 3.29 -7.92
C THR A 55 -2.93 2.59 -8.95
N ARG A 56 -2.56 3.32 -10.01
CA ARG A 56 -1.70 2.80 -11.07
C ARG A 56 -0.30 2.47 -10.58
N VAL A 57 0.26 3.26 -9.66
CA VAL A 57 1.56 2.95 -9.04
C VAL A 57 1.47 1.65 -8.23
N VAL A 58 0.45 1.51 -7.39
CA VAL A 58 0.22 0.27 -6.61
C VAL A 58 0.11 -0.94 -7.55
N ASP A 59 -0.65 -0.82 -8.64
CA ASP A 59 -0.79 -1.91 -9.62
C ASP A 59 0.54 -2.29 -10.29
N ILE A 60 1.39 -1.31 -10.62
CA ILE A 60 2.72 -1.57 -11.17
C ILE A 60 3.58 -2.34 -10.16
N MET A 61 3.62 -1.90 -8.90
CA MET A 61 4.41 -2.54 -7.85
C MET A 61 3.90 -3.95 -7.54
N ARG A 62 2.57 -4.14 -7.52
CA ARG A 62 1.92 -5.44 -7.32
C ARG A 62 2.22 -6.42 -8.46
N LYS A 63 2.11 -5.97 -9.72
CA LYS A 63 2.43 -6.80 -10.89
C LYS A 63 3.89 -7.22 -10.95
N ALA A 64 4.79 -6.40 -10.41
CA ALA A 64 6.21 -6.73 -10.29
C ALA A 64 6.54 -7.64 -9.09
N GLY A 65 5.57 -7.90 -8.19
CA GLY A 65 5.82 -8.63 -6.94
C GLY A 65 6.70 -7.85 -5.95
N GLN A 66 6.77 -6.52 -6.08
CA GLN A 66 7.64 -5.63 -5.31
C GLN A 66 6.83 -4.66 -4.45
N LEU A 67 5.63 -5.04 -4.04
CA LEU A 67 4.74 -4.17 -3.25
C LEU A 67 5.38 -3.71 -1.92
N PRO A 68 6.06 -4.57 -1.13
CA PRO A 68 6.70 -4.15 0.12
C PRO A 68 7.79 -3.08 -0.07
N LEU A 69 8.49 -3.09 -1.22
CA LEU A 69 9.51 -2.10 -1.54
C LEU A 69 8.94 -0.67 -1.59
N ALA A 70 7.69 -0.51 -2.02
CA ALA A 70 7.00 0.78 -2.06
C ALA A 70 6.34 1.18 -0.74
N LYS A 71 6.47 0.41 0.35
CA LYS A 71 5.83 0.69 1.65
C LYS A 71 6.04 2.14 2.12
N PRO A 72 7.25 2.74 2.08
CA PRO A 72 7.45 4.12 2.51
C PRO A 72 6.60 5.12 1.71
N TYR A 73 6.55 4.96 0.38
CA TYR A 73 5.70 5.77 -0.48
C TYR A 73 4.21 5.56 -0.21
N ILE A 74 3.76 4.31 -0.09
CA ILE A 74 2.35 3.96 0.17
C ILE A 74 1.87 4.59 1.49
N VAL A 75 2.69 4.54 2.54
CA VAL A 75 2.43 5.22 3.81
C VAL A 75 2.32 6.74 3.61
N ALA A 76 3.25 7.35 2.88
CA ALA A 76 3.26 8.80 2.65
C ALA A 76 2.00 9.31 1.94
N VAL A 77 1.41 8.51 1.03
CA VAL A 77 0.22 8.88 0.26
C VAL A 77 -1.09 8.36 0.85
N GLN A 78 -1.06 7.62 1.96
CA GLN A 78 -2.24 7.03 2.59
C GLN A 78 -3.28 8.08 3.00
N SER A 79 -2.85 9.29 3.34
CA SER A 79 -3.73 10.42 3.71
C SER A 79 -4.75 10.77 2.62
N ASN A 80 -4.49 10.42 1.35
CA ASN A 80 -5.44 10.58 0.25
C ASN A 80 -6.62 9.58 0.32
N ASN A 81 -6.57 8.59 1.21
CA ASN A 81 -7.59 7.58 1.45
C ASN A 81 -8.05 6.86 0.15
N VAL A 82 -7.08 6.55 -0.71
CA VAL A 82 -7.31 5.84 -1.98
C VAL A 82 -7.46 4.35 -1.72
N PHE A 83 -8.49 3.73 -2.31
CA PHE A 83 -8.83 2.32 -2.08
C PHE A 83 -7.65 1.37 -2.28
N ALA A 84 -6.98 1.45 -3.44
CA ALA A 84 -5.85 0.59 -3.76
C ALA A 84 -4.64 0.79 -2.83
N VAL A 85 -4.43 2.02 -2.35
CA VAL A 85 -3.35 2.35 -1.40
C VAL A 85 -3.64 1.70 -0.05
N ASN A 86 -4.85 1.85 0.47
CA ASN A 86 -5.25 1.26 1.75
C ASN A 86 -5.24 -0.28 1.70
N GLU A 87 -5.76 -0.88 0.63
CA GLU A 87 -5.71 -2.34 0.42
C GLU A 87 -4.26 -2.84 0.42
N ALA A 88 -3.39 -2.21 -0.37
CA ALA A 88 -1.98 -2.59 -0.45
C ALA A 88 -1.27 -2.44 0.89
N LEU A 89 -1.51 -1.36 1.62
CA LEU A 89 -0.85 -1.12 2.89
C LEU A 89 -1.33 -2.09 3.98
N ASN A 90 -2.65 -2.35 4.04
CA ASN A 90 -3.23 -3.31 4.97
C ASN A 90 -2.73 -4.74 4.68
N GLU A 91 -2.57 -5.10 3.40
CA GLU A 91 -1.95 -6.37 3.01
C GLU A 91 -0.52 -6.50 3.51
N ILE A 92 0.31 -5.46 3.33
CA ILE A 92 1.68 -5.43 3.85
C ILE A 92 1.68 -5.61 5.38
N TYR A 93 0.83 -4.90 6.12
CA TYR A 93 0.78 -5.04 7.59
C TYR A 93 0.30 -6.42 8.05
N VAL A 94 -0.60 -7.06 7.30
CA VAL A 94 -1.02 -8.44 7.60
C VAL A 94 0.14 -9.40 7.36
N GLU A 95 0.90 -9.24 6.28
CA GLU A 95 2.07 -10.08 5.97
C GLU A 95 3.22 -9.88 6.94
N ASP A 96 3.45 -8.63 7.38
CA ASP A 96 4.47 -8.26 8.36
C ASP A 96 4.04 -8.58 9.82
N GLU A 97 2.83 -9.09 10.02
CA GLU A 97 2.22 -9.31 11.34
C GLU A 97 2.12 -8.05 12.23
N ASP A 98 2.16 -6.85 11.63
CA ASP A 98 2.12 -5.56 12.31
C ASP A 98 0.67 -5.14 12.62
N TYR A 99 0.10 -5.76 13.64
CA TYR A 99 -1.29 -5.52 14.05
C TYR A 99 -1.53 -4.10 14.59
N ASP A 100 -0.50 -3.45 15.16
CA ASP A 100 -0.60 -2.10 15.69
C ASP A 100 -0.80 -1.09 14.55
N ARG A 101 0.05 -1.17 13.52
CA ARG A 101 -0.09 -0.33 12.31
C ARG A 101 -1.32 -0.68 11.50
N LEU A 102 -1.68 -1.96 11.41
CA LEU A 102 -2.91 -2.36 10.75
C LEU A 102 -4.13 -1.72 11.44
N HIS A 103 -4.20 -1.76 12.77
CA HIS A 103 -5.29 -1.17 13.53
C HIS A 103 -5.37 0.35 13.34
N GLU A 104 -4.24 1.06 13.43
CA GLU A 104 -4.16 2.51 13.17
C GLU A 104 -4.64 2.85 11.75
N SER A 105 -4.12 2.13 10.76
CA SER A 105 -4.46 2.29 9.33
C SER A 105 -5.97 2.21 9.08
N ILE A 106 -6.63 1.15 9.58
CA ILE A 106 -8.06 0.95 9.35
C ILE A 106 -8.95 1.91 10.13
N ASP A 107 -8.50 2.39 11.30
CA ASP A 107 -9.26 3.34 12.13
C ASP A 107 -9.42 4.67 11.38
N VAL A 108 -8.30 5.18 10.86
CA VAL A 108 -8.20 6.47 10.18
C VAL A 108 -8.64 6.41 8.71
N HIS A 109 -8.28 5.36 7.97
CA HIS A 109 -8.46 5.26 6.52
C HIS A 109 -9.45 4.14 6.14
N ALA A 110 -10.74 4.47 6.11
CA ALA A 110 -11.83 3.48 5.96
C ALA A 110 -12.14 3.03 4.52
N ASN A 111 -11.46 3.55 3.49
CA ASN A 111 -11.73 3.23 2.09
C ASN A 111 -10.94 1.98 1.66
N PHE A 112 -11.43 0.79 2.00
CA PHE A 112 -10.83 -0.51 1.66
C PHE A 112 -11.90 -1.62 1.77
N ASP A 113 -11.61 -2.86 1.38
CA ASP A 113 -12.55 -3.97 1.55
C ASP A 113 -12.57 -4.45 3.00
N GLN A 114 -13.37 -3.76 3.83
CA GLN A 114 -13.48 -4.04 5.25
C GLN A 114 -13.92 -5.48 5.54
N ILE A 115 -14.85 -6.01 4.75
CA ILE A 115 -15.36 -7.37 4.96
C ILE A 115 -14.32 -8.40 4.50
N GLY A 116 -13.71 -8.20 3.32
CA GLY A 116 -12.65 -9.07 2.81
C GLY A 116 -11.45 -9.14 3.76
N LEU A 117 -10.98 -7.99 4.27
CA LEU A 117 -9.88 -7.94 5.23
C LEU A 117 -10.23 -8.67 6.53
N ALA A 118 -11.41 -8.44 7.09
CA ALA A 118 -11.84 -9.11 8.32
C ALA A 118 -11.90 -10.63 8.14
N GLN A 119 -12.44 -11.11 7.02
CA GLN A 119 -12.49 -12.54 6.69
C GLN A 119 -11.09 -13.15 6.52
N LYS A 120 -10.13 -12.40 5.95
CA LYS A 120 -8.73 -12.84 5.78
C LYS A 120 -8.06 -13.06 7.14
N ILE A 121 -8.26 -12.16 8.10
CA ILE A 121 -7.52 -12.18 9.39
C ILE A 121 -8.29 -12.83 10.55
N GLU A 122 -9.58 -13.17 10.40
CA GLU A 122 -10.38 -13.78 11.48
C GLU A 122 -9.88 -15.17 11.93
N LYS A 123 -9.10 -15.85 11.08
CA LYS A 123 -8.49 -17.16 11.35
C LYS A 123 -6.97 -17.10 11.50
N HIS A 124 -6.41 -15.90 11.65
CA HIS A 124 -4.97 -15.71 11.84
C HIS A 124 -4.51 -16.38 13.14
N GLU A 125 -3.26 -16.86 13.17
CA GLU A 125 -2.70 -17.54 14.33
C GLU A 125 -2.57 -16.60 15.54
N LEU A 126 -2.03 -15.40 15.30
CA LEU A 126 -1.98 -14.33 16.27
C LEU A 126 -3.38 -13.91 16.74
N LEU A 127 -3.55 -13.79 18.06
CA LEU A 127 -4.80 -13.36 18.68
C LEU A 127 -5.11 -11.89 18.34
N GLU A 128 -4.07 -11.09 18.20
CA GLU A 128 -4.06 -9.65 17.98
C GLU A 128 -4.67 -9.33 16.60
N MET A 129 -4.26 -10.06 15.56
CA MET A 129 -4.87 -9.98 14.23
C MET A 129 -6.37 -10.36 14.26
N ARG A 130 -6.74 -11.39 15.02
CA ARG A 130 -8.16 -11.78 15.19
C ARG A 130 -8.98 -10.71 15.94
N ARG A 131 -8.35 -9.96 16.86
CA ARG A 131 -8.99 -8.82 17.52
C ARG A 131 -9.25 -7.68 16.54
N VAL A 132 -8.32 -7.41 15.61
CA VAL A 132 -8.53 -6.44 14.52
C VAL A 132 -9.71 -6.85 13.64
N ALA A 133 -9.83 -8.12 13.23
CA ALA A 133 -11.03 -8.61 12.51
C ALA A 133 -12.33 -8.36 13.29
N THR A 134 -12.32 -8.66 14.59
CA THR A 134 -13.49 -8.44 15.45
C THR A 134 -13.86 -6.96 15.53
N TYR A 135 -12.87 -6.07 15.58
CA TYR A 135 -13.06 -4.62 15.56
C TYR A 135 -13.67 -4.15 14.23
N ILE A 136 -13.17 -4.64 13.08
CA ILE A 136 -13.75 -4.32 11.77
C ILE A 136 -15.22 -4.77 11.69
N TYR A 137 -15.53 -6.00 12.09
CA TYR A 137 -16.92 -6.51 12.09
C TYR A 137 -17.87 -5.68 12.95
N LYS A 138 -17.38 -5.10 14.06
CA LYS A 138 -18.16 -4.19 14.91
C LYS A 138 -18.45 -2.87 14.20
N ARG A 139 -17.49 -2.32 13.43
CA ARG A 139 -17.65 -1.04 12.72
C ARG A 139 -18.60 -1.10 11.54
N VAL A 140 -18.65 -2.22 10.82
CA VAL A 140 -19.50 -2.39 9.63
C VAL A 140 -20.97 -2.74 9.99
N ASP A 141 -21.38 -2.58 11.26
CA ASP A 141 -22.70 -2.94 11.78
C ASP A 141 -23.14 -4.39 11.48
N ARG A 142 -22.18 -5.31 11.27
CA ARG A 142 -22.45 -6.75 11.18
C ARG A 142 -22.40 -7.40 12.57
N TRP A 143 -23.38 -7.05 13.41
CA TRP A 143 -23.58 -7.61 14.76
C TRP A 143 -23.57 -9.16 14.81
N LYS A 144 -24.07 -9.84 13.77
CA LYS A 144 -24.17 -11.31 13.74
C LYS A 144 -22.83 -12.04 13.67
N GLN A 145 -21.81 -11.48 13.00
CA GLN A 145 -20.47 -12.09 12.89
C GLN A 145 -19.59 -11.77 14.10
N SER A 146 -19.71 -10.54 14.64
CA SER A 146 -19.01 -10.10 15.86
C SER A 146 -19.32 -10.98 17.09
N ILE A 147 -20.57 -11.41 17.26
CA ILE A 147 -20.98 -12.29 18.37
C ILE A 147 -20.38 -13.71 18.23
N ALA A 148 -20.22 -14.23 17.01
CA ALA A 148 -19.68 -15.57 16.78
C ALA A 148 -18.16 -15.65 17.03
N LEU A 149 -17.41 -14.62 16.66
CA LEU A 149 -15.96 -14.53 16.88
C LEU A 149 -15.59 -14.29 18.34
N SER A 150 -16.33 -13.42 19.04
CA SER A 150 -16.14 -13.16 20.47
C SER A 150 -16.33 -14.42 21.35
N LYS A 151 -17.20 -15.35 20.93
CA LYS A 151 -17.40 -16.64 21.61
C LYS A 151 -16.28 -17.65 21.37
N LYS A 152 -15.52 -17.54 20.28
CA LYS A 152 -14.39 -18.43 19.97
C LYS A 152 -13.09 -18.03 20.67
N GLY A 153 -12.88 -16.74 20.95
CA GLY A 153 -11.68 -16.24 21.63
C GLY A 153 -11.71 -16.31 23.17
N ARG A 154 -12.60 -17.12 23.75
CA ARG A 154 -12.81 -17.24 25.22
C ARG A 154 -12.40 -18.59 25.80
N VAL A 155 -11.60 -19.37 25.09
CA VAL A 155 -11.04 -20.65 25.59
C VAL A 155 -9.53 -20.63 25.47
#